data_AF-A0A932YF92-F1
#
_entry.id   AF-A0A932YF92-F1
#
_cell.length_a   1.000
_cell.length_b   1.000
_cell.length_c   1.000
_cell.angle_alpha   90.00
_cell.angle_beta   90.00
_cell.angle_gamma   90.00
#
_symmetry.space_group_name_H-M   'P 1'
#
loop_
_entity.id
_entity.type
_entity.pdbx_description
1 polymer ?
#
loop_
_entity_poly.entity_id
_entity_poly.type
_entity_poly.pdbx_seq_one_letter_code
_entity_poly.pdbx_strand_id
1 'polypeptide(L)'
;MFLLTPAEAKLDFASKGKSIALEVATNPGGFLYDLHQLSESVVPTRIGRRFTIGAQIMPGLLPFTFGNINGRYNLASEHGEWPQIELFGGYSRVMALDHVNSDHVEGSIQGHHYGISTAWSAHSKARVMVGFERSTLTGKATFKKKPLKLYGTTLNSLKVNIEEDFVLVGAELLRTNRKYLVTQMGLGLESSKILARIVFVGNAFDWGLAVYPEGPLVVYPTFSFRFGR
;
A
#
# COMPACT_ATOMS: atom_id res chain seq x y z
N MET A 1 -15.81 31.59 21.52
CA MET A 1 -14.53 30.98 21.93
C MET A 1 -14.85 29.57 22.41
N PHE A 2 -14.81 28.57 21.52
CA PHE A 2 -15.09 27.17 21.89
C PHE A 2 -13.80 26.56 22.44
N LEU A 3 -13.77 26.32 23.75
CA LEU A 3 -12.72 25.57 24.41
C LEU A 3 -12.86 24.10 24.01
N LEU A 4 -12.02 23.63 23.08
CA LEU A 4 -11.82 22.22 22.83
C LEU A 4 -11.07 21.64 24.03
N THR A 5 -11.80 21.03 24.96
CA THR A 5 -11.19 20.13 25.94
C THR A 5 -10.51 18.99 25.18
N PRO A 6 -9.27 18.59 25.52
CA PRO A 6 -8.66 17.42 24.91
C PRO A 6 -9.51 16.21 25.27
N ALA A 7 -10.22 15.66 24.29
CA ALA A 7 -10.83 14.35 24.46
C ALA A 7 -9.69 13.37 24.76
N GLU A 8 -9.69 12.80 25.96
CA GLU A 8 -8.86 11.65 26.27
C GLU A 8 -9.32 10.49 25.37
N ALA A 9 -8.75 10.42 24.17
CA ALA A 9 -8.92 9.30 23.27
C ALA A 9 -8.18 8.11 23.88
N LYS A 10 -8.78 7.45 24.89
CA LYS A 10 -8.33 6.14 25.32
C LYS A 10 -8.45 5.21 24.12
N LEU A 11 -7.30 4.68 23.70
CA LEU A 11 -7.24 3.75 22.58
C LEU A 11 -7.95 2.45 23.01
N ASP A 12 -9.22 2.30 22.65
CA ASP A 12 -9.96 1.06 22.88
C ASP A 12 -9.58 0.03 21.83
N PHE A 13 -8.49 -0.69 22.13
CA PHE A 13 -8.00 -1.79 21.30
C PHE A 13 -9.03 -2.92 21.13
N ALA A 14 -9.91 -3.15 22.11
CA ALA A 14 -10.89 -4.21 22.04
C ALA A 14 -12.02 -3.87 21.05
N SER A 15 -12.50 -2.63 21.06
CA SER A 15 -13.46 -2.14 20.07
C SER A 15 -12.88 -2.12 18.66
N LYS A 16 -11.64 -1.63 18.48
CA LYS A 16 -10.92 -1.68 17.19
C LYS A 16 -10.70 -3.11 16.70
N GLY A 17 -10.36 -4.04 17.59
CA GLY A 17 -10.24 -5.46 17.23
C GLY A 17 -11.56 -6.05 16.71
N LYS A 18 -12.69 -5.67 17.33
CA LYS A 18 -14.03 -6.08 16.88
C LYS A 18 -14.39 -5.51 15.52
N SER A 19 -14.08 -4.24 15.24
CA SER A 19 -14.40 -3.62 13.94
C SER A 19 -13.62 -4.27 12.80
N ILE A 20 -12.33 -4.51 13.00
CA ILE A 20 -11.47 -5.22 12.04
C ILE A 20 -12.03 -6.62 11.76
N ALA A 21 -12.33 -7.37 12.82
CA ALA A 21 -12.78 -8.74 12.64
C ALA A 21 -14.21 -8.83 12.04
N LEU A 22 -15.06 -7.83 12.29
CA LEU A 22 -16.35 -7.69 11.60
C LEU A 22 -16.14 -7.44 10.11
N GLU A 23 -15.24 -6.55 9.73
CA GLU A 23 -14.94 -6.26 8.33
C GLU A 23 -14.37 -7.46 7.58
N VAL A 24 -13.44 -8.19 8.20
CA VAL A 24 -12.94 -9.45 7.64
C VAL A 24 -14.07 -10.47 7.47
N ALA A 25 -15.07 -10.48 8.36
CA ALA A 25 -16.22 -11.37 8.25
C ALA A 25 -17.23 -10.95 7.18
N THR A 26 -17.45 -9.65 6.97
CA THR A 26 -18.46 -9.12 6.04
C THR A 26 -17.93 -8.90 4.63
N ASN A 27 -16.68 -8.44 4.48
CA ASN A 27 -16.03 -8.19 3.19
C ASN A 27 -14.54 -8.56 3.22
N PRO A 28 -14.21 -9.87 3.33
CA PRO A 28 -12.82 -10.32 3.37
C PRO A 28 -12.04 -9.97 2.10
N GLY A 29 -12.70 -9.91 0.95
CA GLY A 29 -12.07 -9.54 -0.32
C GLY A 29 -11.65 -8.07 -0.34
N GLY A 30 -12.55 -7.16 0.07
CA GLY A 30 -12.25 -5.74 0.20
C GLY A 30 -11.14 -5.48 1.21
N PHE A 31 -11.21 -6.11 2.39
CA PHE A 31 -10.17 -5.99 3.41
C PHE A 31 -8.77 -6.41 2.88
N LEU A 32 -8.69 -7.54 2.16
CA LEU A 32 -7.43 -7.96 1.54
C LEU A 32 -6.98 -7.02 0.44
N TYR A 33 -7.91 -6.43 -0.31
CA TYR A 33 -7.58 -5.44 -1.32
C TYR A 33 -6.99 -4.18 -0.71
N ASP A 34 -7.56 -3.70 0.39
CA ASP A 34 -7.04 -2.53 1.09
C ASP A 34 -5.64 -2.80 1.63
N LEU A 35 -5.41 -4.00 2.20
CA LEU A 35 -4.07 -4.42 2.59
C LEU A 35 -3.10 -4.54 1.41
N HIS A 36 -3.55 -5.09 0.28
CA HIS A 36 -2.75 -5.14 -0.94
C HIS A 36 -2.33 -3.73 -1.35
N GLN A 37 -3.27 -2.80 -1.45
CA GLN A 37 -3.05 -1.42 -1.83
C GLN A 37 -2.03 -0.75 -0.89
N LEU A 38 -2.18 -0.92 0.42
CA LEU A 38 -1.24 -0.38 1.41
C LEU A 38 0.19 -0.94 1.26
N SER A 39 0.34 -2.14 0.71
CA SER A 39 1.64 -2.77 0.41
C SER A 39 2.30 -2.25 -0.87
N GLU A 40 1.61 -1.48 -1.71
CA GLU A 40 2.13 -0.94 -2.96
C GLU A 40 3.04 0.26 -2.72
N SER A 41 4.13 0.33 -3.48
CA SER A 41 5.12 1.39 -3.40
C SER A 41 5.03 2.28 -4.62
N VAL A 42 4.43 3.45 -4.41
CA VAL A 42 4.26 4.52 -5.40
C VAL A 42 5.35 5.62 -5.34
N VAL A 43 6.38 5.42 -4.51
CA VAL A 43 7.43 6.41 -4.24
C VAL A 43 8.39 6.61 -5.43
N PRO A 44 8.55 7.83 -5.98
CA PRO A 44 9.35 8.08 -7.17
C PRO A 44 10.81 7.59 -7.08
N THR A 45 11.40 7.30 -8.24
CA THR A 45 12.84 7.04 -8.31
C THR A 45 13.63 8.29 -7.97
N ARG A 46 14.81 8.07 -7.37
CA ARG A 46 15.72 9.17 -7.05
C ARG A 46 16.14 9.90 -8.32
N ILE A 47 16.29 11.22 -8.20
CA ILE A 47 16.84 12.06 -9.25
C ILE A 47 18.16 11.47 -9.76
N GLY A 48 18.22 11.25 -11.08
CA GLY A 48 19.40 10.71 -11.78
C GLY A 48 19.55 9.18 -11.72
N ARG A 49 18.63 8.45 -11.09
CA ARG A 49 18.61 6.97 -11.16
C ARG A 49 17.72 6.51 -12.31
N ARG A 50 18.13 5.43 -12.97
CA ARG A 50 17.37 4.85 -14.09
C ARG A 50 16.39 3.78 -13.63
N PHE A 51 16.71 3.05 -12.57
CA PHE A 51 15.82 2.02 -12.05
C PHE A 51 15.89 1.92 -10.54
N THR A 52 14.86 1.34 -9.95
CA THR A 52 14.80 1.02 -8.53
C THR A 52 13.98 -0.23 -8.34
N ILE A 53 14.45 -1.14 -7.49
CA ILE A 53 13.73 -2.32 -7.06
C ILE A 53 13.52 -2.20 -5.55
N GLY A 54 12.30 -2.41 -5.11
CA GLY A 54 11.92 -2.39 -3.71
C GLY A 54 11.35 -3.71 -3.25
N ALA A 55 11.54 -4.02 -1.97
CA ALA A 55 10.85 -5.09 -1.28
C ALA A 55 10.16 -4.49 -0.05
N GLN A 56 8.85 -4.56 -0.01
CA GLN A 56 8.01 -4.05 1.05
C GLN A 56 7.37 -5.22 1.79
N ILE A 57 7.43 -5.17 3.12
CA ILE A 57 6.69 -6.09 3.96
C ILE A 57 5.71 -5.23 4.74
N MET A 58 4.43 -5.52 4.53
CA MET A 58 3.40 -4.89 5.33
C MET A 58 2.98 -5.86 6.43
N PRO A 59 3.28 -5.55 7.70
CA PRO A 59 2.79 -6.32 8.82
C PRO A 59 1.27 -6.10 8.94
N GLY A 60 0.49 -6.90 8.23
CA GLY A 60 -0.94 -7.04 8.50
C GLY A 60 -1.14 -7.74 9.84
N LEU A 61 -2.34 -7.61 10.42
CA LEU A 61 -2.76 -8.45 11.53
C LEU A 61 -2.67 -9.91 11.05
N LEU A 62 -1.79 -10.71 11.68
CA LEU A 62 -1.56 -12.11 11.34
C LEU A 62 -2.92 -12.84 11.21
N PRO A 63 -3.20 -13.55 10.11
CA PRO A 63 -2.28 -14.05 9.08
C PRO A 63 -2.18 -13.18 7.80
N PHE A 64 -2.62 -11.93 7.76
CA PHE A 64 -2.70 -11.18 6.49
C PHE A 64 -1.44 -10.38 6.16
N THR A 65 -0.26 -10.98 6.34
CA THR A 65 1.02 -10.34 5.97
C THR A 65 1.21 -10.36 4.46
N PHE A 66 1.28 -9.19 3.85
CA PHE A 66 1.62 -9.03 2.44
C PHE A 66 3.12 -8.76 2.30
N GLY A 67 3.76 -9.54 1.44
CA GLY A 67 5.04 -9.17 0.87
C GLY A 67 4.83 -8.62 -0.53
N ASN A 68 5.53 -7.55 -0.87
CA ASN A 68 5.47 -6.90 -2.18
C ASN A 68 6.89 -6.67 -2.71
N ILE A 69 7.13 -7.08 -3.95
CA ILE A 69 8.32 -6.70 -4.71
C ILE A 69 7.88 -5.70 -5.77
N ASN A 70 8.45 -4.50 -5.73
CA ASN A 70 8.15 -3.44 -6.67
C ASN A 70 9.38 -3.05 -7.49
N GLY A 71 9.13 -2.54 -8.69
CA GLY A 71 10.13 -2.09 -9.63
C GLY A 71 9.72 -0.76 -10.24
N ARG A 72 10.72 0.04 -10.57
CA ARG A 72 10.55 1.33 -11.22
C ARG A 72 11.60 1.53 -12.28
N TYR A 73 11.20 2.17 -13.36
CA TYR A 73 12.06 2.50 -14.47
C TYR A 73 11.79 3.92 -14.94
N ASN A 74 12.84 4.74 -14.94
CA ASN A 74 12.80 6.12 -15.38
C ASN A 74 12.97 6.15 -16.92
N LEU A 75 11.88 6.48 -17.62
CA LEU A 75 11.84 6.60 -19.08
C LEU A 75 12.54 7.87 -19.56
N ALA A 76 12.35 8.98 -18.83
CA ALA A 76 12.89 10.28 -19.16
C ALA A 76 13.26 11.01 -17.87
N SER A 77 14.52 11.39 -17.73
CA SER A 77 14.97 12.18 -16.58
C SER A 77 14.53 13.64 -16.74
N GLU A 78 14.24 14.27 -15.61
CA GLU A 78 13.91 15.69 -15.57
C GLU A 78 15.02 16.55 -16.16
N HIS A 79 14.66 17.49 -17.05
CA HIS A 79 15.62 18.42 -17.66
C HIS A 79 14.96 19.76 -18.00
N GLY A 80 15.36 20.83 -17.31
CA GLY A 80 14.72 22.14 -17.46
C GLY A 80 13.25 22.06 -17.06
N GLU A 81 12.36 22.34 -18.02
CA GLU A 81 10.90 22.26 -17.84
C GLU A 81 10.33 20.87 -18.12
N TRP A 82 11.13 19.93 -18.67
CA TRP A 82 10.67 18.58 -18.95
C TRP A 82 10.58 17.76 -17.66
N PRO A 83 9.40 17.18 -17.34
CA PRO A 83 9.24 16.36 -16.14
C PRO A 83 9.98 15.03 -16.27
N GLN A 84 10.33 14.44 -15.13
CA GLN A 84 10.70 13.05 -15.05
C GLN A 84 9.48 12.18 -15.38
N ILE A 85 9.64 11.13 -16.18
CA ILE A 85 8.59 10.17 -16.51
C ILE A 85 9.05 8.78 -16.09
N GLU A 86 8.22 8.08 -15.31
CA GLU A 86 8.54 6.78 -14.73
C GLU A 86 7.44 5.77 -15.00
N LEU A 87 7.84 4.55 -15.30
CA LEU A 87 6.98 3.38 -15.13
C LEU A 87 7.26 2.78 -13.76
N PHE A 88 6.22 2.31 -13.11
CA PHE A 88 6.33 1.56 -11.88
C PHE A 88 5.38 0.37 -11.89
N GLY A 89 5.64 -0.58 -11.02
CA GLY A 89 4.73 -1.68 -10.76
C GLY A 89 5.32 -2.64 -9.76
N GLY A 90 4.58 -3.69 -9.47
CA GLY A 90 5.04 -4.70 -8.55
C GLY A 90 4.06 -5.84 -8.39
N TYR A 91 4.53 -6.84 -7.68
CA TYR A 91 3.82 -8.06 -7.37
C TYR A 91 3.78 -8.22 -5.86
N SER A 92 2.58 -8.47 -5.34
CA SER A 92 2.37 -8.76 -3.93
C SER A 92 1.72 -10.12 -3.74
N ARG A 93 1.92 -10.69 -2.56
CA ARG A 93 1.36 -11.99 -2.19
C ARG A 93 1.11 -12.05 -0.69
N VAL A 94 0.03 -12.72 -0.30
CA VAL A 94 -0.24 -13.03 1.11
C VAL A 94 0.71 -14.13 1.56
N MET A 95 1.83 -13.75 2.18
CA MET A 95 2.91 -14.66 2.55
C MET A 95 2.50 -15.70 3.58
N ALA A 96 1.58 -15.36 4.49
CA ALA A 96 1.20 -16.34 5.52
C ALA A 96 0.43 -17.53 4.95
N LEU A 97 -0.29 -17.37 3.82
CA LEU A 97 -0.96 -18.51 3.18
C LEU A 97 0.05 -19.55 2.68
N ASP A 98 1.25 -19.12 2.31
CA ASP A 98 2.33 -20.02 1.87
C ASP A 98 2.99 -20.78 3.04
N HIS A 99 2.78 -20.30 4.27
CA HIS A 99 3.36 -20.88 5.48
C HIS A 99 2.35 -21.67 6.33
N VAL A 100 1.07 -21.63 5.99
CA VAL A 100 0.05 -22.48 6.62
C VAL A 100 0.09 -23.86 5.97
N ASN A 101 -0.02 -24.91 6.80
CA ASN A 101 -0.04 -26.29 6.31
C ASN A 101 -1.15 -26.48 5.26
N SER A 102 -0.78 -27.05 4.10
CA SER A 102 -1.67 -27.29 2.95
C SER A 102 -2.84 -28.23 3.28
N ASP A 103 -2.70 -29.02 4.35
CA ASP A 103 -3.76 -29.81 4.95
C ASP A 103 -4.91 -28.96 5.52
N HIS A 104 -4.65 -27.70 5.83
CA HIS A 104 -5.61 -26.78 6.45
C HIS A 104 -6.10 -25.72 5.46
N VAL A 105 -5.22 -25.17 4.63
CA VAL A 105 -5.54 -24.11 3.67
C VAL A 105 -4.88 -24.40 2.33
N GLU A 106 -5.65 -24.32 1.24
CA GLU A 106 -5.14 -24.44 -0.12
C GLU A 106 -5.46 -23.19 -0.94
N GLY A 107 -4.48 -22.74 -1.71
CA GLY A 107 -4.62 -21.67 -2.68
C GLY A 107 -3.67 -20.50 -2.40
N SER A 108 -3.82 -19.44 -3.20
CA SER A 108 -2.96 -18.27 -3.14
C SER A 108 -3.78 -17.01 -3.46
N ILE A 109 -3.42 -15.92 -2.79
CA ILE A 109 -3.94 -14.58 -3.08
C ILE A 109 -2.75 -13.70 -3.43
N GLN A 110 -2.80 -13.10 -4.60
CA GLN A 110 -1.72 -12.33 -5.19
C GLN A 110 -2.25 -11.05 -5.82
N GLY A 111 -1.48 -9.99 -5.66
CA GLY A 111 -1.78 -8.69 -6.22
C GLY A 111 -0.73 -8.27 -7.23
N HIS A 112 -1.12 -7.48 -8.22
CA HIS A 112 -0.20 -6.82 -9.12
C HIS A 112 -0.67 -5.38 -9.32
N HIS A 113 0.30 -4.48 -9.44
CA HIS A 113 0.05 -3.10 -9.79
C HIS A 113 1.04 -2.66 -10.83
N TYR A 114 0.63 -1.71 -11.66
CA TYR A 114 1.50 -1.03 -12.59
C TYR A 114 0.93 0.33 -12.93
N GLY A 115 1.81 1.25 -13.30
CA GLY A 115 1.41 2.61 -13.56
C GLY A 115 2.50 3.43 -14.21
N ILE A 116 2.13 4.68 -14.47
CA ILE A 116 3.00 5.72 -14.98
C ILE A 116 2.89 6.92 -14.04
N SER A 117 4.03 7.54 -13.73
CA SER A 117 4.06 8.76 -12.95
C SER A 117 5.00 9.78 -13.58
N THR A 118 4.62 11.03 -13.46
CA THR A 118 5.47 12.16 -13.80
C THR A 118 5.82 12.95 -12.54
N ALA A 119 7.03 13.49 -12.49
CA ALA A 119 7.48 14.32 -11.38
C ALA A 119 8.33 15.49 -11.89
N TRP A 120 8.12 16.68 -11.34
CA TRP A 120 8.85 17.89 -11.74
C TRP A 120 9.17 18.78 -10.54
N SER A 121 10.26 19.52 -10.63
CA SER A 121 10.72 20.45 -9.60
C SER A 121 9.88 21.71 -9.61
N ALA A 122 9.13 21.92 -8.53
CA ALA A 122 8.50 23.21 -8.23
C ALA A 122 9.50 24.17 -7.55
N HIS A 123 10.52 23.62 -6.90
CA HIS A 123 11.61 24.36 -6.26
C HIS A 123 12.86 23.47 -6.22
N SER A 124 14.05 24.06 -6.00
CA SER A 124 15.31 23.32 -5.80
C SER A 124 15.30 22.24 -4.70
N LYS A 125 14.29 22.24 -3.83
CA LYS A 125 14.10 21.25 -2.76
C LYS A 125 12.71 20.61 -2.76
N ALA A 126 11.85 20.94 -3.73
CA ALA A 126 10.48 20.46 -3.76
C ALA A 126 10.11 19.99 -5.17
N ARG A 127 9.60 18.77 -5.25
CA ARG A 127 9.04 18.21 -6.49
C ARG A 127 7.57 17.92 -6.26
N VAL A 128 6.79 18.02 -7.32
CA VAL A 128 5.40 17.58 -7.33
C VAL A 128 5.30 16.40 -8.29
N MET A 129 4.36 15.50 -8.03
CA MET A 129 4.16 14.30 -8.82
C MET A 129 2.69 14.10 -9.12
N VAL A 130 2.42 13.55 -10.30
CA VAL A 130 1.11 13.05 -10.70
C VAL A 130 1.31 11.67 -11.33
N GLY A 131 0.38 10.75 -11.12
CA GLY A 131 0.46 9.44 -11.73
C GLY A 131 -0.88 8.79 -11.92
N PHE A 132 -0.85 7.68 -12.64
CA PHE A 132 -1.96 6.78 -12.84
C PHE A 132 -1.48 5.36 -12.53
N GLU A 133 -2.28 4.61 -11.80
CA GLU A 133 -1.99 3.25 -11.37
C GLU A 133 -3.20 2.36 -11.61
N ARG A 134 -2.95 1.15 -12.12
CA ARG A 134 -3.91 0.05 -12.04
C ARG A 134 -3.42 -0.92 -10.98
N SER A 135 -4.30 -1.27 -10.05
CA SER A 135 -4.05 -2.24 -8.99
C SER A 135 -5.08 -3.36 -9.05
N THR A 136 -4.61 -4.60 -8.96
CA THR A 136 -5.42 -5.79 -9.15
C THR A 136 -5.07 -6.85 -8.10
N LEU A 137 -6.07 -7.32 -7.37
CA LEU A 137 -5.95 -8.45 -6.44
C LEU A 137 -6.78 -9.62 -6.91
N THR A 138 -6.12 -10.76 -7.13
CA THR A 138 -6.78 -12.00 -7.56
C THR A 138 -6.33 -13.17 -6.72
N GLY A 139 -7.24 -14.13 -6.56
CA GLY A 139 -6.88 -15.40 -5.95
C GLY A 139 -8.03 -16.12 -5.30
N LYS A 140 -7.69 -17.28 -4.75
CA LYS A 140 -8.61 -18.10 -3.98
C LYS A 140 -7.86 -18.79 -2.86
N ALA A 141 -8.43 -18.79 -1.66
CA ALA A 141 -8.00 -19.60 -0.53
C ALA A 141 -9.18 -20.48 -0.07
N THR A 142 -8.93 -21.76 0.18
CA THR A 142 -9.96 -22.73 0.61
C THR A 142 -9.55 -23.37 1.92
N PHE A 143 -10.44 -23.38 2.92
CA PHE A 143 -10.20 -23.89 4.26
C PHE A 143 -10.77 -25.32 4.37
N LYS A 144 -9.91 -26.34 4.47
CA LYS A 144 -10.30 -27.76 4.33
C LYS A 144 -10.80 -28.42 5.62
N LYS A 145 -10.04 -28.31 6.72
CA LYS A 145 -10.27 -29.11 7.95
C LYS A 145 -10.96 -28.34 9.08
N LYS A 146 -10.77 -27.03 9.15
CA LYS A 146 -11.41 -26.15 10.13
C LYS A 146 -11.86 -24.90 9.39
N PRO A 147 -13.15 -24.71 9.13
CA PRO A 147 -13.59 -23.50 8.48
C PRO A 147 -13.34 -22.32 9.43
N LEU A 148 -12.94 -21.19 8.86
CA LEU A 148 -12.60 -20.02 9.66
C LEU A 148 -13.90 -19.43 10.23
N LYS A 149 -14.09 -19.56 11.55
CA LYS A 149 -15.24 -18.97 12.23
C LYS A 149 -14.88 -17.55 12.69
N LEU A 150 -15.49 -16.55 12.06
CA LEU A 150 -15.36 -15.14 12.44
C LEU A 150 -16.75 -14.61 12.78
N TYR A 151 -16.97 -14.21 14.04
CA TYR A 151 -18.20 -13.53 14.49
C TYR A 151 -19.51 -14.21 14.05
N GLY A 152 -19.57 -15.54 14.14
CA GLY A 152 -20.76 -16.33 13.75
C GLY A 152 -20.81 -16.70 12.27
N THR A 153 -19.96 -16.12 11.43
CA THR A 153 -19.80 -16.48 10.01
C THR A 153 -18.78 -17.59 9.86
N THR A 154 -19.08 -18.59 9.04
CA THR A 154 -18.17 -19.70 8.73
C THR A 154 -17.63 -19.51 7.31
N LEU A 155 -16.32 -19.24 7.19
CA LEU A 155 -15.64 -19.04 5.91
C LEU A 155 -15.00 -20.35 5.44
N ASN A 156 -15.54 -20.92 4.36
CA ASN A 156 -15.02 -22.15 3.74
C ASN A 156 -14.06 -21.85 2.59
N SER A 157 -14.27 -20.74 1.90
CA SER A 157 -13.38 -20.27 0.85
C SER A 157 -13.46 -18.76 0.70
N LEU A 158 -12.35 -18.16 0.35
CA LEU A 158 -12.22 -16.76 -0.01
C LEU A 158 -11.81 -16.68 -1.48
N LYS A 159 -12.62 -16.05 -2.32
CA LYS A 159 -12.28 -15.75 -3.72
C LYS A 159 -12.23 -14.24 -3.87
N VAL A 160 -11.15 -13.73 -4.45
CA VAL A 160 -10.94 -12.31 -4.68
C VAL A 160 -10.64 -12.09 -6.15
N ASN A 161 -11.28 -11.09 -6.73
CA ASN A 161 -11.04 -10.60 -8.09
C ASN A 161 -11.45 -9.13 -8.14
N ILE A 162 -10.59 -8.27 -7.62
CA ILE A 162 -10.82 -6.82 -7.50
C ILE A 162 -9.77 -6.12 -8.35
N GLU A 163 -10.22 -5.16 -9.14
CA GLU A 163 -9.40 -4.29 -9.97
C GLU A 163 -9.83 -2.86 -9.68
N GLU A 164 -8.88 -1.94 -9.62
CA GLU A 164 -9.18 -0.52 -9.50
C GLU A 164 -8.08 0.34 -10.11
N ASP A 165 -8.51 1.46 -10.68
CA ASP A 165 -7.64 2.49 -11.22
C ASP A 165 -7.54 3.68 -10.25
N PHE A 166 -6.33 4.18 -10.04
CA PHE A 166 -6.02 5.30 -9.17
C PHE A 166 -5.41 6.46 -9.93
N VAL A 167 -5.87 7.66 -9.60
CA VAL A 167 -5.15 8.91 -9.89
C VAL A 167 -4.35 9.28 -8.66
N LEU A 168 -3.05 9.47 -8.86
CA LEU A 168 -2.08 9.74 -7.82
C LEU A 168 -1.61 11.18 -7.93
N VAL A 169 -1.51 11.88 -6.80
CA VAL A 169 -0.90 13.20 -6.69
C VAL A 169 -0.01 13.26 -5.46
N GLY A 170 1.10 13.99 -5.52
CA GLY A 170 1.99 14.06 -4.37
C GLY A 170 3.07 15.12 -4.49
N ALA A 171 3.92 15.15 -3.47
CA ALA A 171 5.07 16.02 -3.40
C ALA A 171 6.26 15.31 -2.74
N GLU A 172 7.45 15.70 -3.14
CA GLU A 172 8.72 15.28 -2.54
C GLU A 172 9.42 16.51 -1.96
N LEU A 173 9.82 16.43 -0.69
CA LEU A 173 10.67 17.42 -0.04
C LEU A 173 12.07 16.86 0.13
N LEU A 174 13.01 17.42 -0.62
CA LEU A 174 14.39 16.95 -0.72
C LEU A 174 15.23 17.54 0.42
N ARG A 175 15.69 16.68 1.33
CA ARG A 175 16.81 17.02 2.23
C ARG A 175 18.15 16.87 1.51
N THR A 176 18.26 15.78 0.74
CA THR A 176 19.35 15.49 -0.21
C THR A 176 18.79 14.67 -1.36
N ASN A 177 19.52 14.47 -2.45
CA ASN A 177 19.09 13.61 -3.56
C ASN A 177 18.90 12.13 -3.18
N ARG A 178 19.29 11.72 -1.95
CA ARG A 178 19.15 10.35 -1.45
C ARG A 178 18.25 10.21 -0.23
N LYS A 179 17.90 11.33 0.41
CA LYS A 179 17.08 11.38 1.63
C LYS A 179 16.02 12.46 1.46
N TYR A 180 14.77 12.05 1.39
CA TYR A 180 13.67 12.95 1.10
C TYR A 180 12.37 12.44 1.74
N LEU A 181 11.45 13.36 1.97
CA LEU A 181 10.11 13.05 2.44
C LEU A 181 9.20 13.00 1.21
N VAL A 182 8.34 12.01 1.13
CA VAL A 182 7.30 11.91 0.12
C VAL A 182 5.95 11.94 0.79
N THR A 183 5.07 12.81 0.32
CA THR A 183 3.67 12.85 0.71
C THR A 183 2.83 12.64 -0.54
N GLN A 184 1.89 11.71 -0.50
CA GLN A 184 1.10 11.33 -1.65
C GLN A 184 -0.35 11.08 -1.26
N MET A 185 -1.26 11.33 -2.19
CA MET A 185 -2.65 10.94 -2.15
C MET A 185 -3.01 10.20 -3.44
N GLY A 186 -3.85 9.18 -3.34
CA GLY A 186 -4.45 8.46 -4.44
C GLY A 186 -5.97 8.49 -4.30
N LEU A 187 -6.67 8.67 -5.42
CA LEU A 187 -8.11 8.59 -5.50
C LEU A 187 -8.48 7.44 -6.44
N GLY A 188 -9.20 6.45 -5.92
CA GLY A 188 -9.76 5.34 -6.67
C GLY A 188 -10.92 5.81 -7.52
N LEU A 189 -10.87 5.55 -8.82
CA LEU A 189 -11.84 6.08 -9.77
C LEU A 189 -13.18 5.34 -9.71
N GLU A 190 -13.16 4.06 -9.37
CA GLU A 190 -14.37 3.23 -9.31
C GLU A 190 -14.99 3.24 -7.92
N SER A 191 -14.17 3.07 -6.87
CA SER A 191 -14.68 2.98 -5.50
C SER A 191 -14.71 4.31 -4.76
N SER A 192 -14.13 5.38 -5.33
CA SER A 192 -13.90 6.67 -4.66
C SER A 192 -13.06 6.57 -3.38
N LYS A 193 -12.28 5.50 -3.22
CA LYS A 193 -11.37 5.32 -2.08
C LYS A 193 -10.25 6.35 -2.07
N ILE A 194 -9.94 6.87 -0.89
CA ILE A 194 -8.82 7.76 -0.67
C ILE A 194 -7.69 7.01 0.01
N LEU A 195 -6.50 7.18 -0.53
CA LEU A 195 -5.28 6.61 0.04
C LEU A 195 -4.25 7.70 0.19
N ALA A 196 -3.84 8.00 1.41
CA ALA A 196 -2.75 8.95 1.64
C ALA A 196 -1.51 8.23 2.18
N ARG A 197 -0.32 8.72 1.85
CA ARG A 197 0.94 8.17 2.33
C ARG A 197 1.92 9.27 2.68
N ILE A 198 2.68 9.05 3.74
CA ILE A 198 3.81 9.86 4.16
C ILE A 198 4.99 8.91 4.34
N VAL A 199 6.02 9.05 3.50
CA VAL A 199 7.16 8.13 3.46
C VAL A 199 8.46 8.90 3.59
N PHE A 200 9.26 8.55 4.58
CA PHE A 200 10.63 9.01 4.73
C PHE A 200 11.55 8.08 3.97
N VAL A 201 12.10 8.58 2.88
CA VAL A 201 13.01 7.84 2.01
C VAL A 201 14.43 7.95 2.53
N GLY A 202 15.04 6.80 2.82
CA GLY A 202 16.43 6.68 3.23
C GLY A 202 17.31 6.18 2.08
N ASN A 203 18.55 5.77 2.40
CA ASN A 203 19.51 5.28 1.40
C ASN A 203 19.21 3.87 0.89
N ALA A 204 18.77 2.97 1.78
CA ALA A 204 18.46 1.57 1.48
C ALA A 204 17.15 1.12 2.13
N PHE A 205 16.55 1.98 2.96
CA PHE A 205 15.38 1.68 3.75
C PHE A 205 14.49 2.91 3.80
N ASP A 206 13.20 2.67 3.61
CA ASP A 206 12.14 3.65 3.66
C ASP A 206 11.16 3.23 4.74
N TRP A 207 10.71 4.21 5.51
CA TRP A 207 9.68 4.01 6.52
C TRP A 207 8.61 5.05 6.35
N GLY A 208 7.37 4.69 6.62
CA GLY A 208 6.27 5.61 6.43
C GLY A 208 5.02 5.21 7.15
N LEU A 209 3.99 5.99 6.88
CA LEU A 209 2.63 5.78 7.31
C LEU A 209 1.75 5.87 6.07
N ALA A 210 0.92 4.86 5.89
CA ALA A 210 -0.19 4.90 4.95
C ALA A 210 -1.47 5.17 5.75
N VAL A 211 -2.24 6.12 5.28
CA VAL A 211 -3.51 6.54 5.87
C VAL A 211 -4.62 6.11 4.92
N TYR A 212 -5.55 5.34 5.45
CA TYR A 212 -6.70 4.81 4.73
C TYR A 212 -7.95 5.10 5.55
N PRO A 213 -8.60 6.26 5.32
CA PRO A 213 -9.74 6.74 6.12
C PRO A 213 -10.91 5.77 6.19
N GLU A 214 -11.11 4.98 5.13
CA GLU A 214 -12.22 4.05 4.95
C GLU A 214 -11.97 2.71 5.66
N GLY A 215 -10.73 2.43 6.08
CA GLY A 215 -10.36 1.19 6.71
C GLY A 215 -10.61 1.13 8.22
N PRO A 216 -10.57 -0.08 8.79
CA PRO A 216 -10.84 -0.29 10.21
C PRO A 216 -9.65 0.14 11.08
N LEU A 217 -8.44 0.06 10.53
CA LEU A 217 -7.26 0.77 11.01
C LEU A 217 -7.02 1.93 10.04
N VAL A 218 -7.05 3.15 10.55
CA VAL A 218 -6.92 4.34 9.69
C VAL A 218 -5.46 4.58 9.29
N VAL A 219 -4.48 4.11 10.07
CA VAL A 219 -3.06 4.38 9.86
C VAL A 219 -2.26 3.09 9.96
N TYR A 220 -1.53 2.75 8.89
CA TYR A 220 -0.68 1.58 8.79
C TYR A 220 0.79 1.98 8.67
N PRO A 221 1.70 1.39 9.47
CA PRO A 221 3.12 1.56 9.25
C PRO A 221 3.55 0.85 7.97
N THR A 222 4.45 1.46 7.21
CA THR A 222 5.02 0.88 5.99
C THR A 222 6.54 0.82 6.10
N PHE A 223 7.10 -0.30 5.63
CA PHE A 223 8.53 -0.55 5.63
C PHE A 223 8.94 -1.11 4.29
N SER A 224 9.92 -0.48 3.65
CA SER A 224 10.42 -0.90 2.34
C SER A 224 11.93 -0.87 2.32
N PHE A 225 12.52 -1.94 1.77
CA PHE A 225 13.92 -1.97 1.40
C PHE A 225 14.07 -1.58 -0.04
N ARG A 226 15.08 -0.77 -0.34
CA ARG A 226 15.30 -0.21 -1.67
C ARG A 226 16.69 -0.54 -2.18
N PHE A 227 16.73 -1.10 -3.38
CA PHE A 227 17.92 -1.50 -4.09
C PHE A 227 17.91 -0.86 -5.48
N GLY A 228 19.00 -0.25 -5.93
CA GLY A 228 19.01 0.37 -7.25
C GLY A 228 20.21 1.27 -7.51
N ARG A 229 20.59 1.35 -8.79
CA ARG A 229 21.67 2.19 -9.33
C ARG A 229 21.14 3.21 -10.34
#